data_AF-A0A2S6ZCR9-F1
#
_entry.id   AF-A0A2S6ZCR9-F1
#
_cell.length_a   1.000
_cell.length_b   1.000
_cell.length_c   1.000
_cell.angle_alpha   90.00
_cell.angle_beta   90.00
_cell.angle_gamma   90.00
#
_symmetry.space_group_name_H-M   'P 1'
#
loop_
_entity.id
_entity.type
_entity.pdbx_description
1 polymer ?
#
loop_
_entity_poly.entity_id
_entity_poly.type
_entity_poly.pdbx_seq_one_letter_code
_entity_poly.pdbx_strand_id
1 'polypeptide(L)'
;MCTVLGHADREGGLRGDCSGRMLPLARKSVEPLAARLDPLRVHARLQTLHHCAAKSDWSDDAVLARVRRYVSSPMDWKGAVYWIVDDAEFGKKRRHSVGVAGR
;
A
#
# COMPACT_ATOMS: atom_id res chain seq x y z
N MET A 1 10.29 -4.86 7.76
CA MET A 1 8.85 -4.48 7.83
C MET A 1 7.99 -5.68 8.28
N CYS A 2 8.52 -6.89 8.09
CA CYS A 2 7.94 -8.21 8.30
C CYS A 2 7.06 -8.41 9.55
N THR A 3 7.48 -7.93 10.74
CA THR A 3 6.74 -8.21 11.99
C THR A 3 5.32 -7.64 12.04
N VAL A 4 5.05 -6.53 11.34
CA VAL A 4 3.70 -5.92 11.32
C VAL A 4 2.84 -6.39 10.15
N LEU A 5 3.43 -7.05 9.14
CA LEU A 5 2.71 -7.56 7.98
C LEU A 5 2.16 -8.98 8.21
N GLY A 6 2.42 -9.57 9.37
CA GLY A 6 1.91 -10.88 9.80
C GLY A 6 2.60 -12.09 9.15
N HIS A 7 3.31 -11.93 8.03
CA HIS A 7 4.11 -13.00 7.41
C HIS A 7 5.18 -12.44 6.47
N ALA A 8 6.30 -13.15 6.30
CA ALA A 8 7.47 -12.67 5.55
C ALA A 8 7.27 -12.58 4.03
N ASP A 9 6.49 -13.49 3.46
CA ASP A 9 6.14 -13.52 2.03
C ASP A 9 5.37 -12.26 1.58
N ARG A 10 4.68 -11.58 2.50
CA ARG A 10 3.92 -10.35 2.23
C ARG A 10 4.80 -9.12 2.00
N GLU A 11 6.08 -9.13 2.39
CA GLU A 11 6.99 -8.01 2.08
C GLU A 11 7.15 -7.81 0.57
N GLY A 12 7.23 -8.92 -0.19
CA GLY A 12 7.32 -8.86 -1.65
C GLY A 12 6.05 -8.30 -2.29
N GLY A 13 4.89 -8.64 -1.74
CA GLY A 13 3.58 -8.12 -2.17
C GLY A 13 3.46 -6.62 -1.91
N LEU A 14 3.76 -6.17 -0.69
CA LEU A 14 3.69 -4.75 -0.32
C LEU A 14 4.66 -3.91 -1.16
N ARG A 15 5.91 -4.36 -1.28
CA ARG A 15 6.91 -3.67 -2.11
C ARG A 15 6.45 -3.61 -3.57
N GLY A 16 5.91 -4.71 -4.09
CA GLY A 16 5.34 -4.77 -5.43
C GLY A 16 4.21 -3.76 -5.63
N ASP A 17 3.24 -3.72 -4.71
CA ASP A 17 2.09 -2.82 -4.81
C ASP A 17 2.52 -1.35 -4.75
N CYS A 18 3.36 -0.99 -3.77
CA CYS A 18 3.90 0.37 -3.64
C CYS A 18 4.71 0.78 -4.88
N SER A 19 5.67 -0.05 -5.31
CA SER A 19 6.49 0.23 -6.49
C SER A 19 5.64 0.34 -7.74
N GLY A 20 4.67 -0.56 -7.93
CA GLY A 20 3.75 -0.52 -9.05
C GLY A 20 2.94 0.78 -9.10
N ARG A 21 2.39 1.23 -7.96
CA ARG A 21 1.61 2.48 -7.90
C ARG A 21 2.43 3.71 -8.25
N MET A 22 3.75 3.67 -8.12
CA MET A 22 4.66 4.74 -8.54
C MET A 22 4.98 4.71 -10.04
N LEU A 23 4.64 3.65 -10.76
CA LEU A 23 4.89 3.55 -12.20
C LEU A 23 3.93 4.45 -13.01
N PRO A 24 4.39 4.98 -14.17
CA PRO A 24 3.58 5.82 -15.05
C PRO A 24 2.60 4.97 -15.87
N LEU A 25 1.61 4.40 -15.18
CA LEU A 25 0.55 3.59 -15.79
C LEU A 25 -0.74 4.39 -15.89
N ALA A 26 -1.38 4.33 -17.06
CA ALA A 26 -2.69 4.97 -17.29
C ALA A 26 -3.81 4.39 -16.40
N ARG A 27 -3.67 3.12 -15.98
CA ARG A 27 -4.56 2.44 -15.04
C ARG A 27 -3.73 1.83 -13.92
N LYS A 28 -4.06 2.18 -12.68
CA LYS A 28 -3.41 1.66 -11.45
C LYS A 28 -4.22 0.54 -10.79
N SER A 29 -4.89 -0.28 -11.59
CA SER A 29 -5.52 -1.53 -11.10
C SER A 29 -4.46 -2.63 -10.98
N VAL A 30 -4.78 -3.67 -10.21
CA VAL A 30 -3.83 -4.74 -9.83
C VAL A 30 -3.27 -5.50 -11.04
N GLU A 31 -4.07 -5.71 -12.08
CA GLU A 31 -3.68 -6.49 -13.26
C GLU A 31 -2.67 -5.76 -14.17
N PRO A 32 -2.87 -4.49 -14.57
CA PRO A 32 -1.84 -3.70 -15.25
C PRO A 32 -0.55 -3.55 -14.44
N LEU A 33 -0.66 -3.47 -13.11
CA LEU A 33 0.50 -3.42 -12.23
C LEU A 33 1.28 -4.73 -12.25
N ALA A 34 0.58 -5.88 -12.18
CA ALA A 34 1.20 -7.19 -12.24
C ALA A 34 1.93 -7.41 -13.57
N ALA A 35 1.27 -7.09 -14.69
CA ALA A 35 1.84 -7.20 -16.02
C ALA A 35 3.10 -6.34 -16.20
N ARG A 36 3.16 -5.18 -15.53
CA ARG A 36 4.34 -4.29 -15.59
C ARG A 36 5.47 -4.74 -14.66
N LEU A 37 5.15 -5.24 -13.46
CA LEU A 37 6.14 -5.59 -12.45
C LEU A 37 6.84 -6.92 -12.72
N ASP A 38 6.15 -7.86 -13.36
CA ASP A 38 6.73 -9.16 -13.73
C ASP A 38 6.04 -9.70 -15.00
N PRO A 39 6.44 -9.23 -16.20
CA PRO A 39 5.83 -9.62 -17.46
C PRO A 39 5.94 -11.13 -17.76
N LEU A 40 6.93 -11.81 -17.19
CA LEU A 40 7.15 -13.24 -17.40
C LEU A 40 6.32 -14.09 -16.44
N ARG A 41 5.84 -13.52 -15.34
CA ARG A 41 5.07 -14.24 -14.31
C ARG A 41 3.82 -13.46 -13.88
N VAL A 42 3.11 -12.88 -14.84
CA VAL A 42 1.95 -12.00 -14.60
C VAL A 42 0.92 -12.62 -13.67
N HIS A 43 0.55 -13.89 -13.87
CA HIS A 43 -0.46 -14.53 -13.03
C HIS A 43 0.00 -14.69 -11.57
N ALA A 44 1.23 -15.15 -11.35
CA ALA A 44 1.78 -15.27 -10.00
C ALA A 44 1.84 -13.90 -9.31
N ARG A 45 2.33 -12.88 -10.02
CA ARG A 45 2.38 -11.50 -9.51
C ARG A 45 0.99 -10.94 -9.22
N LEU A 46 0.02 -11.20 -10.08
CA LEU A 46 -1.38 -10.82 -9.91
C LEU A 46 -1.93 -11.39 -8.61
N GLN A 47 -1.73 -12.69 -8.34
CA GLN A 47 -2.17 -13.33 -7.10
C GLN A 47 -1.50 -12.71 -5.86
N THR A 48 -0.18 -12.50 -5.90
CA THR A 48 0.55 -11.87 -4.78
C THR A 48 0.02 -10.46 -4.49
N LEU A 49 -0.21 -9.64 -5.53
CA LEU A 49 -0.74 -8.29 -5.35
C LEU A 49 -2.20 -8.28 -4.89
N HIS A 50 -3.04 -9.16 -5.43
CA HIS A 50 -4.43 -9.29 -4.99
C HIS A 50 -4.53 -9.72 -3.53
N HIS A 51 -3.71 -10.69 -3.10
CA HIS A 51 -3.66 -11.09 -1.70
C HIS A 51 -3.24 -9.91 -0.83
N CYS A 52 -2.17 -9.20 -1.20
CA CYS A 52 -1.69 -8.03 -0.47
C CYS A 52 -2.72 -6.89 -0.38
N ALA A 53 -3.45 -6.59 -1.45
CA ALA A 53 -4.34 -5.44 -1.53
C ALA A 53 -5.76 -5.71 -1.02
N ALA A 54 -6.25 -6.95 -1.11
CA ALA A 54 -7.64 -7.29 -0.79
C ALA A 54 -7.80 -8.26 0.39
N LYS A 55 -6.74 -8.98 0.79
CA LYS A 55 -6.78 -10.02 1.83
C LYS A 55 -5.53 -9.97 2.69
N SER A 56 -5.48 -8.98 3.56
CA SER A 56 -4.39 -8.82 4.52
C SER A 56 -4.93 -8.81 5.94
N ASP A 57 -4.57 -9.82 6.73
CA ASP A 57 -4.95 -9.93 8.15
C ASP A 57 -4.06 -9.06 9.06
N TRP A 58 -3.36 -8.08 8.49
CA TRP A 58 -2.56 -7.16 9.29
C TRP A 58 -3.44 -6.09 9.91
N SER A 59 -2.91 -5.43 10.94
CA SER A 59 -3.51 -4.23 11.49
C SER A 59 -3.01 -3.01 10.71
N ASP A 60 -3.92 -2.27 10.08
CA ASP A 60 -3.60 -1.02 9.39
C ASP A 60 -2.90 -0.02 10.34
N ASP A 61 -3.37 0.11 11.59
CA ASP A 61 -2.72 0.92 12.62
C ASP A 61 -1.27 0.49 12.89
N ALA A 62 -1.02 -0.81 13.03
CA ALA A 62 0.33 -1.32 13.27
C ALA A 62 1.27 -1.04 12.08
N VAL A 63 0.76 -1.19 10.86
CA VAL A 63 1.49 -0.88 9.62
C VAL A 63 1.79 0.62 9.54
N LEU A 64 0.79 1.48 9.73
CA LEU A 64 0.96 2.94 9.69
C LEU A 64 1.92 3.42 10.78
N ALA A 65 1.86 2.87 12.00
CA ALA A 65 2.81 3.17 13.06
C ALA A 65 4.25 2.74 12.69
N ARG A 66 4.42 1.61 11.99
CA ARG A 66 5.74 1.18 11.50
C ARG A 66 6.28 2.09 10.40
N VAL A 67 5.42 2.51 9.46
CA VAL A 67 5.76 3.45 8.39
C VAL A 67 6.14 4.81 8.98
N ARG A 68 5.34 5.34 9.92
CA ARG A 68 5.66 6.58 10.64
C ARG A 68 7.06 6.53 11.25
N ARG A 69 7.36 5.46 12.01
CA ARG A 69 8.69 5.26 12.61
C ARG A 69 9.80 5.20 11.57
N TYR A 70 9.56 4.52 10.44
CA TYR A 70 10.55 4.43 9.36
C TYR A 70 10.85 5.79 8.75
N VAL A 71 9.81 6.58 8.44
CA VAL A 71 9.95 7.92 7.83
C VAL A 71 10.48 8.96 8.82
N SER A 72 10.16 8.84 10.12
CA SER A 72 10.68 9.75 11.16
C SER A 72 12.12 9.49 11.56
N SER A 73 12.63 8.27 11.35
CA SER A 73 13.96 7.86 11.81
C SER A 73 15.11 8.72 11.25
N PRO A 74 15.12 9.15 9.97
CA PRO A 74 16.17 10.01 9.44
C PRO A 74 15.95 11.51 9.66
N MET A 75 14.83 11.94 10.25
CA MET A 75 14.58 13.37 10.47
C MET A 75 15.48 13.93 11.56
N ASP A 76 16.01 15.13 11.34
CA ASP A 76 16.64 15.92 12.39
C ASP A 76 15.57 16.63 13.23
N TRP A 77 15.18 15.97 14.33
CA TRP A 77 14.21 16.50 15.28
C TRP A 77 14.71 17.70 16.10
N LYS A 78 16.01 18.00 16.05
CA LYS A 78 16.60 19.17 16.71
C LYS A 78 16.67 20.38 15.79
N GLY A 79 16.51 20.17 14.48
CA GLY A 79 16.41 21.21 13.47
C GLY A 79 14.99 21.77 13.32
N ALA A 80 14.81 22.66 12.34
CA ALA A 80 13.49 23.18 12.00
C ALA A 80 12.63 22.08 11.34
N VAL A 81 11.47 21.79 11.94
CA VAL A 81 10.48 20.84 11.42
C VAL A 81 9.21 21.61 11.08
N TYR A 82 8.65 21.33 9.90
CA TYR A 82 7.42 21.94 9.42
C TYR A 82 6.32 20.89 9.33
N TRP A 83 5.13 21.22 9.82
CA TRP A 83 3.95 20.38 9.64
C TRP A 83 3.12 20.86 8.46
N ILE A 84 2.90 19.94 7.52
CA ILE A 84 1.93 20.10 6.44
C ILE A 84 0.78 19.17 6.82
N VAL A 85 -0.37 19.75 7.17
CA VAL A 85 -1.58 19.02 7.52
C VAL A 85 -2.65 19.38 6.49
N ASP A 86 -3.20 18.36 5.85
CA ASP A 86 -4.26 18.47 4.87
C ASP A 86 -5.26 17.34 5.15
N ASP A 87 -6.55 17.64 5.10
CA ASP A 87 -7.60 16.63 5.23
C ASP A 87 -8.10 16.24 3.84
N ALA A 88 -7.98 14.96 3.51
CA ALA A 88 -8.30 14.44 2.20
C ALA A 88 -9.54 13.54 2.27
N GLU A 89 -10.66 14.03 1.75
CA GLU A 89 -11.86 13.22 1.59
C GLU A 89 -11.74 12.28 0.37
N PHE A 90 -11.69 10.97 0.62
CA PHE A 90 -11.71 9.95 -0.43
C PHE A 90 -13.14 9.51 -0.76
N GLY A 91 -13.88 10.35 -1.48
CA GLY A 91 -15.23 10.01 -1.95
C GLY A 91 -15.22 8.80 -2.89
N LYS A 92 -15.74 7.64 -2.46
CA LYS A 92 -15.91 6.45 -3.32
C LYS A 92 -16.95 6.74 -4.42
N LYS A 93 -16.51 6.98 -5.66
CA LYS A 93 -17.41 7.07 -6.83
C LYS A 93 -17.69 5.68 -7.41
N ARG A 94 -18.79 5.04 -7.00
CA ARG A 94 -19.74 4.28 -7.88
C ARG A 94 -20.78 3.49 -7.08
N ARG A 95 -21.95 3.35 -7.71
CA ARG A 95 -23.19 2.62 -7.36
C ARG A 95 -23.04 1.12 -7.01
N HIS A 96 -21.82 0.57 -7.02
CA HIS A 96 -21.49 -0.84 -6.71
C HIS A 96 -20.26 -0.96 -5.80
N SER A 97 -20.01 0.03 -4.95
CA SER A 97 -18.94 -0.06 -3.96
C SER A 97 -19.31 -1.13 -2.92
N VAL A 98 -18.68 -2.30 -2.99
CA VAL A 98 -18.86 -3.36 -1.99
C VAL A 98 -18.04 -2.98 -0.75
N GLY A 99 -18.69 -3.01 0.42
CA GLY A 99 -18.06 -2.88 1.74
C GLY A 99 -17.59 -1.45 2.09
N VAL A 100 -18.35 -0.78 2.95
CA VAL A 100 -18.06 -0.66 4.40
C VAL A 100 -19.19 0.16 5.00
N ALA A 101 -19.86 -0.40 6.02
CA ALA A 101 -20.77 0.35 6.87
C ALA A 101 -19.97 1.40 7.64
N GLY A 102 -20.33 2.67 7.46
CA GLY A 102 -19.76 3.75 8.25
C GLY A 102 -20.14 3.59 9.72
N ARG A 103 -19.20 3.92 10.60
CA ARG A 103 -19.53 4.49 11.89
C ARG A 103 -19.04 5.93 11.87
#